data_AF-A0A8K0CZC5-F1
#
_entry.id   AF-A0A8K0CZC5-F1
#
_cell.length_a   1.000
_cell.length_b   1.000
_cell.length_c   1.000
_cell.angle_alpha   90.00
_cell.angle_beta   90.00
_cell.angle_gamma   90.00
#
_symmetry.space_group_name_H-M   'P 1'
#
loop_
_entity.id
_entity.type
_entity.pdbx_description
1 polymer ?
#
loop_
_entity_poly.entity_id
_entity_poly.type
_entity_poly.pdbx_seq_one_letter_code
_entity_poly.pdbx_strand_id
1 'polypeptide(L)'
;MPKTFAPGERYKKNYDERDIEQAVEAIKKGLLKKQAFKEYGIPRATLQFRLSNKLKKTGHGPPPILTQDEEELLVHWIKECQLKGFPRR
;
A
#
# COMPACT_ATOMS: atom_id res chain seq x y z
N MET A 1 1.83 -10.16 -25.96
CA MET A 1 1.11 -11.41 -25.66
C MET A 1 0.65 -11.36 -24.20
N PRO A 2 -0.63 -11.61 -23.90
CA PRO A 2 -1.07 -11.82 -22.52
C PRO A 2 -0.43 -13.12 -21.99
N LYS A 3 0.01 -13.13 -20.72
CA LYS A 3 0.49 -14.35 -20.07
C LYS A 3 -0.72 -15.27 -19.86
N THR A 4 -0.82 -16.35 -20.63
CA THR A 4 -1.81 -17.41 -20.42
C THR A 4 -1.27 -18.33 -19.32
N PHE A 5 -1.95 -18.38 -18.18
CA PHE A 5 -1.63 -19.32 -17.09
C PHE A 5 -2.34 -20.64 -17.36
N ALA A 6 -1.70 -21.76 -17.03
CA ALA A 6 -2.31 -23.07 -17.14
C ALA A 6 -3.50 -23.19 -16.15
N PRO A 7 -4.48 -24.09 -16.39
CA PRO A 7 -5.58 -24.32 -15.46
C PRO A 7 -5.04 -24.69 -14.06
N GLY A 8 -5.22 -23.80 -13.09
CA GLY A 8 -4.74 -23.98 -11.70
C GLY A 8 -3.53 -23.13 -11.30
N GLU A 9 -2.82 -22.50 -12.24
CA GLU A 9 -1.74 -21.56 -11.91
C GLU A 9 -2.30 -20.19 -11.50
N ARG A 10 -1.97 -19.77 -10.28
CA ARG A 10 -2.27 -18.43 -9.78
C ARG A 10 -1.13 -17.47 -10.10
N TYR A 11 -1.47 -16.23 -10.44
CA TYR A 11 -0.49 -15.15 -10.62
C TYR A 11 0.34 -14.98 -9.33
N LYS A 12 1.64 -15.26 -9.39
CA LYS A 12 2.58 -14.93 -8.32
C LYS A 12 3.09 -13.50 -8.50
N LYS A 13 2.88 -12.69 -7.47
CA LYS A 13 3.37 -11.31 -7.40
C LYS A 13 4.82 -11.37 -6.92
N ASN A 14 5.77 -11.04 -7.80
CA ASN A 14 7.21 -11.11 -7.53
C ASN A 14 7.82 -9.78 -7.05
N TYR A 15 7.00 -8.84 -6.57
CA TYR A 15 7.45 -7.51 -6.18
C TYR A 15 6.85 -7.10 -4.83
N ASP A 16 7.68 -6.50 -3.98
CA ASP A 16 7.31 -6.02 -2.64
C ASP A 16 6.82 -4.56 -2.69
N GLU A 17 6.23 -4.07 -1.59
CA GLU A 17 5.82 -2.68 -1.41
C GLU A 17 7.02 -1.72 -1.60
N ARG A 18 8.19 -2.11 -1.11
CA ARG A 18 9.45 -1.34 -1.22
C ARG A 18 9.91 -1.16 -2.67
N ASP A 19 9.74 -2.18 -3.51
CA ASP A 19 10.11 -2.11 -4.93
C ASP A 19 9.17 -1.16 -5.68
N ILE A 20 7.89 -1.14 -5.28
CA ILE A 20 6.89 -0.24 -5.84
C ILE A 20 7.22 1.20 -5.49
N GLU A 21 7.58 1.49 -4.24
CA GLU A 21 7.96 2.83 -3.80
C GLU A 21 9.18 3.35 -4.56
N GLN A 22 10.24 2.54 -4.67
CA GLN A 22 11.44 2.88 -5.45
C GLN A 22 11.12 3.12 -6.93
N ALA A 23 10.31 2.26 -7.54
CA ALA A 23 9.91 2.43 -8.94
C ALA A 23 9.06 3.70 -9.15
N VAL A 24 8.18 4.05 -8.22
CA VAL A 24 7.39 5.28 -8.28
C VAL A 24 8.29 6.52 -8.12
N GLU A 25 9.27 6.47 -7.22
CA GLU A 25 10.22 7.56 -7.03
C GLU A 25 11.11 7.76 -8.28
N ALA A 26 11.60 6.68 -8.89
CA ALA A 26 12.34 6.73 -10.13
C ALA A 26 11.52 7.36 -11.28
N ILE A 27 10.22 7.01 -11.38
CA ILE A 27 9.32 7.62 -12.37
C ILE A 27 9.14 9.11 -12.10
N LYS A 28 9.02 9.53 -10.84
CA LYS A 28 8.95 10.96 -10.48
C LYS A 28 10.23 11.71 -10.85
N LYS A 29 11.39 11.07 -10.76
CA LYS A 29 12.70 11.60 -11.19
C LYS A 29 12.88 11.67 -12.73
N GLY A 30 11.91 11.17 -13.50
CA GLY A 30 11.91 11.25 -14.98
C GLY A 30 12.06 9.91 -15.70
N LEU A 31 12.11 8.79 -14.98
CA LEU A 31 12.22 7.47 -15.59
C LEU A 31 10.91 7.08 -16.31
N LEU A 32 11.01 6.52 -17.52
CA LEU A 32 9.80 6.10 -18.24
C LEU A 32 9.16 4.87 -17.59
N LYS A 33 7.81 4.83 -17.56
CA LYS A 33 7.02 3.68 -17.06
C LYS A 33 7.41 2.34 -17.71
N LYS A 34 7.88 2.36 -18.97
CA LYS A 34 8.39 1.18 -19.69
C LYS A 34 9.74 0.71 -19.16
N GLN A 35 10.62 1.63 -18.77
CA GLN A 35 11.92 1.31 -18.18
C GLN A 35 11.72 0.78 -16.76
N ALA A 36 10.86 1.41 -15.95
CA ALA A 36 10.52 0.92 -14.61
C ALA A 36 9.97 -0.52 -14.62
N PHE A 37 9.15 -0.88 -15.62
CA PHE A 37 8.70 -2.26 -15.80
C PHE A 37 9.85 -3.24 -16.05
N LYS A 38 10.86 -2.84 -16.85
CA LYS A 38 12.01 -3.70 -17.16
C LYS A 38 12.95 -3.84 -15.98
N GLU A 39 13.15 -2.76 -15.23
CA GLU A 39 14.13 -2.68 -14.14
C GLU A 39 13.61 -3.30 -12.85
N TYR A 40 12.35 -3.02 -12.49
CA TYR A 40 11.73 -3.50 -11.24
C TYR A 40 10.78 -4.68 -11.44
N GLY A 41 10.48 -5.07 -12.69
CA GLY A 41 9.55 -6.18 -12.99
C GLY A 41 8.08 -5.89 -12.66
N ILE A 42 7.74 -4.64 -12.30
CA ILE A 42 6.40 -4.25 -11.84
C ILE A 42 5.52 -3.90 -13.04
N PRO A 43 4.34 -4.53 -13.21
CA PRO A 43 3.42 -4.25 -14.31
C PRO A 43 3.08 -2.76 -14.47
N ARG A 44 3.00 -2.28 -15.71
CA ARG A 44 2.64 -0.88 -16.02
C ARG A 44 1.31 -0.46 -15.41
N ALA A 45 0.33 -1.36 -15.38
CA ALA A 45 -0.97 -1.11 -14.76
C ALA A 45 -0.85 -0.84 -13.25
N THR A 46 0.00 -1.60 -12.54
CA THR A 46 0.29 -1.39 -11.12
C THR A 46 0.99 -0.06 -10.88
N LEU A 47 2.01 0.28 -11.68
CA LEU A 47 2.71 1.57 -11.57
C LEU A 47 1.76 2.75 -11.85
N GLN A 48 0.89 2.62 -12.85
CA GLN A 48 -0.11 3.64 -13.17
C GLN A 48 -1.15 3.79 -12.07
N PHE A 49 -1.61 2.68 -11.48
CA PHE A 49 -2.52 2.70 -10.33
C PHE A 49 -1.87 3.38 -9.12
N ARG A 50 -0.59 3.05 -8.84
CA ARG A 50 0.20 3.64 -7.75
C ARG A 50 0.48 5.13 -7.92
N LEU A 51 0.63 5.59 -9.17
CA LEU A 51 0.76 7.01 -9.50
C LEU A 51 -0.57 7.76 -9.47
N SER A 52 -1.69 7.04 -9.61
CA SER A 52 -3.00 7.66 -9.52
C SER A 52 -3.35 7.94 -8.04
N ASN A 53 -3.86 9.13 -7.75
CA ASN A 53 -4.37 9.52 -6.41
C ASN A 53 -5.61 8.71 -5.96
N LYS A 54 -5.94 7.60 -6.63
CA LYS A 54 -7.09 6.73 -6.33
C LYS A 54 -6.79 5.66 -5.29
N LEU A 55 -5.58 5.64 -4.72
CA LEU A 55 -5.23 4.81 -3.57
C LEU A 55 -5.92 5.33 -2.30
N LYS A 56 -7.24 5.13 -2.23
CA LYS A 56 -7.90 5.06 -0.95
C LYS A 56 -7.57 3.69 -0.37
N LYS A 57 -6.96 3.64 0.81
CA LYS A 57 -6.92 2.42 1.62
C LYS A 57 -8.36 2.10 1.99
N THR A 58 -9.10 1.47 1.09
CA THR A 58 -10.43 0.99 1.37
C THR A 58 -10.24 -0.24 2.24
N GLY A 59 -10.49 -0.08 3.54
CA GLY A 59 -10.71 -1.23 4.41
C GLY A 59 -11.88 -2.06 3.88
N HIS A 60 -11.88 -3.35 4.20
CA HIS A 60 -13.06 -4.17 4.00
C HIS A 60 -14.10 -3.76 5.04
N GLY A 61 -15.23 -3.20 4.62
CA GLY A 61 -16.34 -2.89 5.51
C GLY A 61 -16.94 -1.49 5.32
N PRO A 62 -17.93 -1.14 6.16
CA PRO A 62 -18.49 0.20 6.22
C PRO A 62 -17.42 1.23 6.59
N PRO A 63 -17.58 2.50 6.19
CA PRO A 63 -16.67 3.56 6.60
C PRO A 63 -16.64 3.68 8.13
N PRO A 64 -15.47 3.93 8.73
CA PRO A 64 -15.38 4.15 10.16
C PRO A 64 -16.17 5.40 10.55
N ILE A 65 -16.76 5.37 11.75
CA ILE A 65 -17.46 6.54 12.33
C ILE A 65 -16.45 7.62 12.70
N LEU A 66 -15.27 7.20 13.18
CA LEU A 66 -14.17 8.07 13.54
C LEU A 66 -13.27 8.34 12.35
N THR A 67 -12.72 9.55 12.29
CA THR A 67 -11.64 9.91 11.38
C THR A 67 -10.31 9.31 11.84
N GLN A 68 -9.36 9.19 10.92
CA GLN A 68 -8.02 8.67 11.22
C GLN A 68 -7.33 9.44 12.36
N ASP A 69 -7.49 10.78 12.37
CA ASP A 69 -6.90 11.65 13.39
C ASP A 69 -7.51 11.41 14.78
N GLU A 70 -8.83 11.15 14.85
CA GLU A 70 -9.51 10.81 16.10
C GLU A 70 -9.09 9.44 16.62
N GLU A 71 -8.94 8.45 15.74
CA GLU A 71 -8.44 7.13 16.13
C GLU A 71 -6.99 7.22 16.66
N GLU A 72 -6.13 8.02 16.01
CA GLU A 72 -4.76 8.25 16.45
C GLU A 72 -4.70 8.93 17.83
N LEU A 73 -5.58 9.90 18.07
CA LEU A 73 -5.73 10.55 19.38
C LEU A 73 -6.10 9.54 20.47
N LEU A 74 -7.08 8.66 20.21
CA LEU A 74 -7.50 7.62 21.15
C LEU A 74 -6.37 6.61 21.43
N VAL A 75 -5.66 6.17 20.38
CA VAL A 75 -4.51 5.27 20.53
C VAL A 75 -3.42 5.91 21.39
N HIS A 76 -3.13 7.19 21.17
CA HIS A 76 -2.17 7.92 21.98
C HIS A 76 -2.60 7.98 23.45
N TRP A 77 -3.85 8.38 23.71
CA TRP A 77 -4.40 8.47 25.05
C TRP A 77 -4.37 7.12 25.79
N ILE A 78 -4.74 6.02 25.12
CA ILE A 78 -4.69 4.67 25.71
C ILE A 78 -3.25 4.31 26.11
N LYS A 79 -2.26 4.61 25.25
CA LYS A 79 -0.85 4.37 25.56
C LYS A 79 -0.38 5.20 26.76
N GLU A 80 -0.80 6.46 26.87
CA GLU A 80 -0.51 7.28 28.04
C GLU A 80 -1.13 6.73 29.32
N CYS A 81 -2.39 6.27 29.25
CA CYS A 81 -3.07 5.61 30.37
C CYS A 81 -2.32 4.35 30.80
N GLN A 82 -1.84 3.55 29.85
CA GLN A 82 -1.00 2.38 30.12
C GLN A 82 0.29 2.75 30.86
N LEU A 83 0.99 3.80 30.40
CA LEU A 83 2.21 4.30 31.06
C LEU A 83 1.94 4.80 32.49
N LYS A 84 0.75 5.35 32.74
CA LYS A 84 0.30 5.82 34.05
C LYS A 84 -0.20 4.69 34.97
N GLY A 85 -0.17 3.43 34.52
CA GLY A 85 -0.55 2.27 35.32
C GLY A 85 -2.04 1.94 35.31
N PHE A 86 -2.79 2.44 34.31
CA PHE A 86 -4.15 2.01 34.02
C PHE A 86 -4.14 0.90 32.94
N PRO A 87 -5.11 -0.03 32.91
CA PRO A 87 -6.10 -0.28 33.95
C PRO A 87 -5.44 -0.98 35.15
N ARG A 88 -5.73 -0.50 36.37
CA ARG A 88 -5.44 -1.27 37.57
C ARG A 88 -6.35 -2.51 37.57
N ARG A 89 -5.77 -3.68 37.88
CA ARG A 89 -6.50 -4.94 38.03
C ARG A 89 -7.58 -4.86 39.11
#